data_AF-A0A968RP60-F1
#
_entry.id   AF-A0A968RP60-F1
#
_cell.length_a   1.000
_cell.length_b   1.000
_cell.length_c   1.000
_cell.angle_alpha   90.00
_cell.angle_beta   90.00
_cell.angle_gamma   90.00
#
_symmetry.space_group_name_H-M   'P 1'
#
loop_
_entity.id
_entity.type
_entity.pdbx_description
1 polymer ?
#
loop_
_entity_poly.entity_id
_entity_poly.type
_entity_poly.pdbx_seq_one_letter_code
_entity_poly.pdbx_strand_id
1 'polypeptide(L)'
;MRILDGSGFVGIGTSSPQDLFTINGTGTDNNGTDAVVRIISGNGAQNMLLDGNEIDATADGLFLNNNTSQDIVLVNGGGDVGIGTTSISYKLEVNGSAGKPGGGDWSNASDSRLKQNIEDYRDGLAQILKNSSSMVFLQWQIWASNRTALRWYYRTGNAGSSSLHDYTLYGNRR
;
A
#
# COMPACT_ATOMS: atom_id res chain seq x y z
N MET A 1 -28.76 -32.76 -19.73
CA MET A 1 -29.03 -32.08 -21.02
C MET A 1 -27.69 -31.90 -21.72
N ARG A 2 -27.51 -32.46 -22.92
CA ARG A 2 -26.29 -32.40 -23.73
C ARG A 2 -26.68 -31.70 -25.02
N ILE A 3 -26.21 -30.48 -25.24
CA ILE A 3 -26.33 -29.81 -26.54
C ILE A 3 -24.98 -29.99 -27.23
N LEU A 4 -24.90 -31.02 -28.05
CA LEU A 4 -23.89 -31.07 -29.11
C LEU A 4 -24.57 -30.60 -30.38
N ASP A 5 -23.94 -29.70 -31.11
CA ASP A 5 -24.15 -29.69 -32.55
C ASP A 5 -23.41 -30.89 -33.18
N GLY A 6 -23.73 -31.24 -34.43
CA GLY A 6 -23.04 -32.31 -35.14
C GLY A 6 -21.54 -32.08 -35.35
N SER A 7 -20.99 -30.94 -34.91
CA SER A 7 -19.58 -30.56 -35.02
C SER A 7 -18.77 -30.84 -33.74
N GLY A 8 -19.42 -31.29 -32.66
CA GLY A 8 -18.76 -31.67 -31.42
C GLY A 8 -18.54 -30.52 -30.44
N PHE A 9 -19.10 -29.34 -30.72
CA PHE A 9 -19.04 -28.19 -29.82
C PHE A 9 -20.20 -28.22 -28.82
N VAL A 10 -19.96 -27.70 -27.62
CA VAL A 10 -20.97 -27.59 -26.57
C VAL A 10 -21.29 -26.11 -26.36
N GLY A 11 -22.52 -25.73 -26.72
CA GLY A 11 -23.08 -24.41 -26.46
C GLY A 11 -24.11 -24.43 -25.34
N ILE A 12 -23.97 -23.53 -24.35
CA ILE A 12 -25.04 -23.21 -23.40
C ILE A 12 -25.46 -21.77 -23.65
N GLY A 13 -26.76 -21.55 -23.93
CA GLY A 13 -27.27 -20.21 -24.30
C GLY A 13 -26.93 -19.76 -25.72
N THR A 14 -26.30 -20.62 -26.54
CA THR A 14 -26.02 -20.36 -27.96
C THR A 14 -26.16 -21.64 -28.78
N SER A 15 -26.69 -21.51 -29.99
CA SER A 15 -26.76 -22.58 -31.00
C SER A 15 -25.64 -22.51 -32.05
N SER A 16 -24.73 -21.55 -31.92
CA SER A 16 -23.59 -21.36 -32.83
C SER A 16 -22.31 -21.05 -32.04
N PRO A 17 -21.85 -21.97 -31.17
CA PRO A 17 -20.59 -21.80 -30.44
C PRO A 17 -19.43 -21.64 -31.43
N GLN A 18 -18.50 -20.72 -31.13
CA GLN A 18 -17.28 -20.51 -31.94
C GLN A 18 -16.08 -21.32 -31.41
N ASP A 19 -16.21 -21.86 -30.20
CA ASP A 19 -15.19 -22.64 -29.50
C ASP A 19 -15.76 -24.00 -29.06
N LEU A 20 -14.88 -24.92 -28.64
CA LEU A 20 -15.28 -26.25 -28.15
C LEU A 20 -16.32 -26.20 -27.03
N PHE A 21 -16.23 -25.18 -26.17
CA PHE A 21 -17.21 -24.93 -25.12
C PHE A 21 -17.46 -23.42 -25.03
N THR A 22 -18.70 -23.01 -25.32
CA THR A 22 -19.13 -21.62 -25.21
C THR A 22 -20.34 -21.54 -24.28
N ILE A 23 -20.27 -20.68 -23.27
CA ILE A 23 -21.42 -20.29 -22.47
C ILE A 23 -21.73 -18.85 -22.84
N ASN A 24 -22.81 -18.67 -23.60
CA ASN A 24 -23.33 -17.35 -23.92
C ASN A 24 -24.48 -17.05 -22.95
N GLY A 25 -24.13 -16.63 -21.74
CA GLY A 25 -25.11 -16.18 -20.76
C GLY A 25 -25.63 -14.80 -21.17
N THR A 26 -26.95 -14.68 -21.40
CA THR A 26 -27.60 -13.39 -21.68
C THR A 26 -28.04 -12.66 -20.41
N GLY A 27 -27.45 -13.01 -19.25
CA GLY A 27 -27.76 -12.43 -17.94
C GLY A 27 -27.01 -11.13 -17.68
N THR A 28 -27.42 -10.40 -16.62
CA THR A 28 -26.75 -9.18 -16.14
C THR A 28 -25.30 -9.46 -15.75
N ASP A 29 -24.44 -8.44 -15.87
CA ASP A 29 -23.08 -8.43 -15.31
C ASP A 29 -23.07 -8.99 -13.89
N ASN A 30 -21.96 -9.61 -13.50
CA ASN A 30 -21.82 -10.17 -12.17
C ASN A 30 -22.01 -9.09 -11.10
N ASN A 31 -23.11 -9.22 -10.35
CA ASN A 31 -23.51 -8.28 -9.31
C ASN A 31 -23.38 -8.90 -7.90
N GLY A 32 -22.58 -9.97 -7.78
CA GLY A 32 -22.44 -10.76 -6.56
C GLY A 32 -23.60 -11.73 -6.28
N THR A 33 -24.60 -11.80 -7.16
CA THR A 33 -25.76 -12.70 -7.03
C THR A 33 -25.95 -13.59 -8.25
N ASP A 34 -25.92 -12.99 -9.45
CA ASP A 34 -26.04 -13.67 -10.73
C ASP A 34 -24.70 -13.66 -11.48
N ALA A 35 -24.40 -14.73 -12.22
CA ALA A 35 -23.19 -14.85 -13.04
C ALA A 35 -23.39 -15.87 -14.18
N VAL A 36 -22.56 -15.78 -15.23
CA VAL A 36 -22.59 -16.74 -16.35
C VAL A 36 -22.16 -18.13 -15.90
N VAL A 37 -21.13 -18.22 -15.07
CA VAL A 37 -20.70 -19.46 -14.42
C VAL A 37 -20.58 -19.25 -12.92
N ARG A 38 -21.16 -20.16 -12.14
CA ARG A 38 -21.06 -20.20 -10.69
C ARG A 38 -20.56 -21.55 -10.21
N ILE A 39 -19.45 -21.54 -9.48
CA ILE A 39 -18.86 -22.72 -8.86
C ILE A 39 -19.17 -22.66 -7.36
N ILE A 40 -19.81 -23.72 -6.84
CA ILE A 40 -20.31 -23.78 -5.47
C ILE A 40 -19.66 -24.96 -4.74
N SER A 41 -19.09 -24.70 -3.56
CA SER A 41 -18.53 -25.73 -2.68
C SER A 41 -18.87 -25.45 -1.21
N GLY A 42 -18.49 -26.37 -0.32
CA GLY A 42 -18.72 -26.23 1.12
C GLY A 42 -20.20 -26.10 1.48
N ASN A 43 -21.08 -26.87 0.82
CA ASN A 43 -22.53 -26.82 1.00
C ASN A 43 -23.16 -25.43 0.73
N GLY A 44 -22.59 -24.66 -0.20
CA GLY A 44 -23.10 -23.33 -0.57
C GLY A 44 -22.38 -22.16 0.08
N ALA A 45 -21.47 -22.42 1.03
CA ALA A 45 -20.72 -21.37 1.72
C ALA A 45 -19.67 -20.72 0.81
N GLN A 46 -19.12 -21.46 -0.15
CA GLN A 46 -18.07 -20.98 -1.04
C GLN A 46 -18.64 -20.81 -2.45
N ASN A 47 -18.53 -19.60 -2.98
CA ASN A 47 -19.02 -19.26 -4.30
C ASN A 47 -17.94 -18.48 -5.07
N MET A 48 -17.59 -18.99 -6.25
CA MET A 48 -16.81 -18.26 -7.25
C MET A 48 -17.75 -17.93 -8.41
N LEU A 49 -17.84 -16.65 -8.73
CA LEU A 49 -18.64 -16.12 -9.82
C LEU A 49 -17.70 -15.70 -10.95
N LEU A 50 -18.05 -16.11 -12.17
CA LEU A 50 -17.26 -15.92 -13.37
C LEU A 50 -18.17 -15.36 -14.47
N ASP A 51 -17.72 -14.28 -15.09
CA ASP A 51 -18.33 -13.73 -16.29
C ASP A 51 -17.27 -13.21 -17.28
N GLY A 52 -17.67 -12.39 -18.25
CA GLY A 52 -16.83 -11.94 -19.36
C GLY A 52 -15.43 -11.48 -18.95
N ASN A 53 -15.31 -10.55 -18.00
CA ASN A 53 -14.04 -9.99 -17.57
C ASN A 53 -13.87 -9.92 -16.04
N GLU A 54 -14.74 -10.59 -15.28
CA GLU A 54 -14.76 -10.52 -13.82
C GLU A 54 -14.64 -11.91 -13.19
N ILE A 55 -13.99 -11.94 -12.03
CA ILE A 55 -13.87 -13.11 -11.16
C ILE A 55 -14.13 -12.63 -9.74
N ASP A 56 -15.26 -13.03 -9.17
CA ASP A 56 -15.64 -12.61 -7.82
C ASP A 56 -15.76 -13.76 -6.84
N ALA A 57 -15.53 -13.43 -5.58
CA ALA A 57 -15.82 -14.28 -4.43
C ALA A 57 -16.65 -13.47 -3.43
N THR A 58 -17.84 -13.96 -3.09
CA THR A 58 -18.84 -13.19 -2.33
C THR A 58 -18.94 -13.57 -0.85
N ALA A 59 -18.13 -14.53 -0.37
CA ALA A 59 -18.12 -14.99 1.02
C ALA A 59 -16.74 -14.81 1.68
N ASP A 60 -15.81 -15.74 1.45
CA ASP A 60 -14.54 -15.82 2.19
C ASP A 60 -13.34 -15.14 1.47
N GLY A 61 -13.59 -14.47 0.34
CA GLY A 61 -12.58 -13.81 -0.49
C GLY A 61 -12.03 -14.66 -1.65
N LEU A 62 -11.40 -14.01 -2.63
CA LEU A 62 -10.75 -14.67 -3.77
C LEU A 62 -9.30 -14.99 -3.39
N PHE A 63 -9.01 -16.27 -3.22
CA PHE A 63 -7.64 -16.71 -2.93
C PHE A 63 -6.95 -17.21 -4.18
N LEU A 64 -5.82 -16.59 -4.52
CA LEU A 64 -4.92 -17.05 -5.55
C LEU A 64 -3.75 -17.78 -4.89
N ASN A 65 -3.52 -19.03 -5.30
CA ASN A 65 -2.45 -19.87 -4.80
C ASN A 65 -2.39 -20.05 -3.26
N ASN A 66 -3.54 -20.17 -2.60
CA ASN A 66 -3.62 -20.23 -1.12
C ASN A 66 -2.89 -21.41 -0.47
N ASN A 67 -2.80 -22.53 -1.17
CA ASN A 67 -2.40 -23.82 -0.61
C ASN A 67 -1.04 -24.29 -1.13
N THR A 68 -0.29 -23.46 -1.86
CA THR A 68 1.05 -23.81 -2.36
C THR A 68 2.00 -22.62 -2.25
N SER A 69 3.31 -22.88 -2.33
CA SER A 69 4.35 -21.86 -2.30
C SER A 69 4.86 -21.44 -3.68
N GLN A 70 4.09 -21.69 -4.73
CA GLN A 70 4.45 -21.27 -6.09
C GLN A 70 4.29 -19.75 -6.28
N ASP A 71 4.88 -19.23 -7.35
CA ASP A 71 4.74 -17.81 -7.68
C ASP A 71 3.37 -17.53 -8.29
N ILE A 72 2.75 -16.41 -7.91
CA ILE A 72 1.63 -15.82 -8.65
C ILE A 72 2.24 -14.83 -9.64
N VAL A 73 2.14 -15.16 -10.92
CA VAL A 73 2.62 -14.28 -11.98
C VAL A 73 1.46 -13.43 -12.50
N LEU A 74 1.49 -12.13 -12.21
CA LEU A 74 0.54 -11.16 -12.73
C LEU A 74 1.14 -10.42 -13.94
N VAL A 75 0.31 -10.13 -14.95
CA VAL A 75 0.65 -9.25 -16.09
C VAL A 75 1.96 -9.59 -16.84
N ASN A 76 2.34 -10.87 -16.93
CA ASN A 76 3.57 -11.30 -17.63
C ASN A 76 3.60 -10.92 -19.12
N GLY A 77 2.45 -10.97 -19.79
CA GLY A 77 2.31 -10.59 -21.20
C GLY A 77 2.23 -9.08 -21.42
N GLY A 78 2.30 -8.27 -20.35
CA GLY A 78 2.02 -6.83 -20.37
C GLY A 78 0.77 -6.47 -19.57
N GLY A 79 0.41 -5.18 -19.62
CA GLY A 79 -0.58 -4.58 -18.72
C GLY A 79 0.02 -4.11 -17.41
N ASP A 80 -0.84 -3.52 -16.57
CA ASP A 80 -0.51 -2.93 -15.29
C ASP A 80 -1.54 -3.38 -14.23
N VAL A 81 -1.13 -3.41 -12.97
CA VAL A 81 -2.00 -3.81 -11.85
C VAL A 81 -2.47 -2.56 -11.10
N GLY A 82 -3.78 -2.29 -11.12
CA GLY A 82 -4.41 -1.24 -10.33
C GLY A 82 -5.01 -1.79 -9.04
N ILE A 83 -4.77 -1.13 -7.91
CA ILE A 83 -5.44 -1.41 -6.63
C ILE A 83 -6.19 -0.15 -6.21
N GLY A 84 -7.52 -0.20 -6.20
CA GLY A 84 -8.37 0.96 -5.89
C GLY A 84 -8.38 2.06 -6.96
N THR A 85 -7.87 1.78 -8.16
CA THR A 85 -7.86 2.68 -9.31
C THR A 85 -8.02 1.92 -10.61
N THR A 86 -8.65 2.56 -11.60
CA THR A 86 -8.75 2.09 -12.99
C THR A 86 -7.94 2.95 -13.96
N SER A 87 -7.48 4.13 -13.51
CA SER A 87 -6.59 5.01 -14.27
C SER A 87 -5.16 4.72 -13.82
N ILE A 88 -4.43 3.91 -14.60
CA ILE A 88 -3.13 3.36 -14.20
C ILE A 88 -2.01 3.98 -15.05
N SER A 89 -1.00 4.53 -14.38
CA SER A 89 0.18 5.20 -14.96
C SER A 89 1.49 4.46 -14.69
N TYR A 90 1.46 3.45 -13.81
CA TYR A 90 2.62 2.66 -13.38
C TYR A 90 2.33 1.17 -13.43
N LYS A 91 3.37 0.33 -13.49
CA LYS A 91 3.21 -1.15 -13.50
C LYS A 91 2.37 -1.70 -12.35
N LEU A 92 2.48 -1.05 -11.20
CA LEU A 92 1.61 -1.25 -10.05
C LEU A 92 1.21 0.13 -9.54
N GLU A 93 -0.08 0.44 -9.53
CA GLU A 93 -0.61 1.68 -8.97
C GLU A 93 -1.63 1.38 -7.89
N VAL A 94 -1.36 1.88 -6.68
CA VAL A 94 -2.22 1.72 -5.51
C VAL A 94 -2.78 3.09 -5.15
N ASN A 95 -4.09 3.26 -5.32
CA ASN A 95 -4.80 4.43 -4.81
C ASN A 95 -5.23 4.14 -3.37
N GLY A 96 -4.37 4.51 -2.43
CA GLY A 96 -4.54 4.26 -1.00
C GLY A 96 -3.21 3.95 -0.32
N SER A 97 -3.28 3.35 0.86
CA SER A 97 -2.08 2.95 1.61
C SER A 97 -1.59 1.57 1.19
N ALA A 98 -0.29 1.45 0.91
CA ALA A 98 0.39 0.18 0.72
C ALA A 98 1.35 -0.10 1.89
N GLY A 99 1.28 -1.30 2.47
CA GLY A 99 2.11 -1.71 3.60
C GLY A 99 3.13 -2.77 3.21
N LYS A 100 4.35 -2.66 3.77
CA LYS A 100 5.38 -3.70 3.72
C LYS A 100 5.88 -4.04 5.13
N PRO A 101 5.04 -4.66 5.99
CA PRO A 101 5.42 -4.97 7.37
C PRO A 101 6.65 -5.90 7.41
N GLY A 102 7.63 -5.57 8.25
CA GLY A 102 8.86 -6.37 8.43
C GLY A 102 9.82 -6.40 7.24
N GLY A 103 9.50 -5.77 6.11
CA GLY A 103 10.29 -5.85 4.88
C GLY A 103 11.32 -4.73 4.67
N GLY A 104 11.42 -3.78 5.60
CA GLY A 104 12.25 -2.57 5.45
C GLY A 104 11.70 -1.60 4.39
N ASP A 105 12.55 -0.70 3.92
CA ASP A 105 12.20 0.28 2.89
C ASP A 105 11.83 -0.40 1.57
N TRP A 106 10.95 0.25 0.80
CA TRP A 106 10.76 -0.10 -0.60
C TRP A 106 12.10 0.03 -1.32
N SER A 107 12.52 -1.03 -2.00
CA SER A 107 13.81 -1.05 -2.70
C SER A 107 13.78 -0.03 -3.84
N ASN A 108 14.55 1.03 -3.71
CA ASN A 108 14.75 2.02 -4.76
C ASN A 108 16.15 1.87 -5.31
N ALA A 109 16.29 1.84 -6.63
CA ALA A 109 17.60 1.79 -7.27
C ALA A 109 18.38 3.07 -6.94
N SER A 110 19.55 2.90 -6.31
CA SER A 110 20.36 4.00 -5.77
C SER A 110 21.80 3.96 -6.30
N ASP A 111 21.97 3.48 -7.54
CA ASP A 111 23.26 3.44 -8.22
C ASP A 111 23.66 4.85 -8.69
N SER A 112 24.93 5.25 -8.52
CA SER A 112 25.41 6.57 -8.93
C SER A 112 25.30 6.80 -10.44
N ARG A 113 25.32 5.73 -11.25
CA ARG A 113 25.12 5.81 -12.71
C ARG A 113 23.70 6.20 -13.11
N LEU A 114 22.74 6.04 -12.20
CA LEU A 114 21.33 6.41 -12.42
C LEU A 114 21.02 7.82 -11.92
N LYS A 115 21.99 8.51 -11.33
CA LYS A 115 21.82 9.82 -10.70
C LYS A 115 22.60 10.88 -11.49
N GLN A 116 22.05 12.08 -11.53
CA GLN A 116 22.69 13.25 -12.13
C GLN A 116 22.92 14.32 -11.05
N ASN A 117 23.83 15.26 -11.32
CA ASN A 117 24.13 16.40 -10.45
C ASN A 117 24.45 15.97 -9.00
N ILE A 118 25.25 14.92 -8.86
CA ILE A 118 25.74 14.46 -7.57
C ILE A 118 26.89 15.39 -7.17
N GLU A 119 26.56 16.47 -6.50
CA GLU A 119 27.51 17.43 -5.96
C GLU A 119 27.29 17.63 -4.45
N ASP A 120 28.30 18.14 -3.77
CA ASP A 120 28.16 18.49 -2.36
C ASP A 120 27.05 19.53 -2.20
N TYR A 121 26.16 19.29 -1.24
CA TYR A 121 25.13 20.26 -0.89
C TYR A 121 25.79 21.48 -0.23
N ARG A 122 25.88 22.59 -0.99
CA ARG A 122 26.53 23.85 -0.54
C ARG A 122 25.56 24.85 0.08
N ASP A 123 24.26 24.64 -0.11
CA ASP A 123 23.24 25.42 0.55
C ASP A 123 23.38 25.20 2.07
N GLY A 124 23.64 26.27 2.81
CA GLY A 124 23.97 26.16 4.23
C GLY A 124 22.81 25.65 5.09
N LEU A 125 23.12 25.33 6.35
CA LEU A 125 22.17 24.95 7.40
C LEU A 125 20.93 25.89 7.45
N ALA A 126 21.10 27.18 7.13
CA ALA A 126 20.01 28.15 7.06
C ALA A 126 18.89 27.80 6.06
N GLN A 127 19.21 27.17 4.92
CA GLN A 127 18.22 26.73 3.93
C GLN A 127 17.44 25.52 4.42
N ILE A 128 18.13 24.57 5.07
CA ILE A 128 17.50 23.40 5.70
C ILE A 128 16.54 23.87 6.80
N LEU A 129 17.00 24.75 7.68
CA LEU A 129 16.23 25.25 8.81
C LEU A 129 14.99 26.07 8.43
N LYS A 130 14.97 26.69 7.23
CA LYS A 130 13.76 27.38 6.72
C LYS A 130 12.58 26.44 6.51
N ASN A 131 12.83 25.17 6.17
CA ASN A 131 11.78 24.15 6.00
C ASN A 131 11.61 23.24 7.23
N SER A 132 12.56 23.28 8.17
CA SER A 132 12.56 22.43 9.37
C SER A 132 11.80 23.01 10.57
N SER A 133 10.62 23.61 10.37
CA SER A 133 9.81 24.25 11.42
C SER A 133 9.41 23.37 12.62
N SER A 134 9.95 22.15 12.76
CA SER A 134 9.64 21.16 13.80
C SER A 134 10.87 20.59 14.54
N MET A 135 12.09 21.07 14.29
CA MET A 135 13.27 20.51 14.94
C MET A 135 13.54 21.19 16.30
N VAL A 136 13.03 20.59 17.38
CA VAL A 136 13.23 21.07 18.76
C VAL A 136 14.50 20.45 19.35
N PHE A 137 15.45 21.29 19.77
CA PHE A 137 16.62 20.83 20.54
C PHE A 137 16.44 21.16 22.02
N LEU A 138 16.57 20.15 22.89
CA LEU A 138 16.68 20.32 24.33
C LEU A 138 18.13 20.12 24.74
N GLN A 139 18.78 21.17 25.22
CA GLN A 139 20.12 21.09 25.81
C GLN A 139 20.02 21.43 27.31
N TRP A 140 20.50 20.52 28.15
CA TRP A 140 20.61 20.71 29.60
C TRP A 140 22.06 21.06 29.96
N GLN A 141 22.27 22.14 30.71
CA GLN A 141 23.56 22.46 31.33
C GLN A 141 23.37 22.77 32.81
N ILE A 142 24.21 22.17 33.67
CA ILE A 142 24.31 22.48 35.11
C ILE A 142 25.55 23.36 35.26
N TRP A 143 25.42 24.58 35.80
CA TRP A 143 26.57 25.49 35.93
C TRP A 143 27.01 25.84 37.35
N ALA A 144 26.24 25.58 38.39
CA ALA A 144 26.78 25.67 39.76
C ALA A 144 25.83 25.05 40.78
N SER A 145 26.38 24.25 41.69
CA SER A 145 25.75 23.96 42.97
C SER A 145 26.38 24.85 44.04
N ASN A 146 25.69 25.92 44.43
CA ASN A 146 25.91 26.56 45.72
C ASN A 146 24.93 25.89 46.69
N ARG A 147 25.30 25.68 47.96
CA ARG A 147 24.60 24.81 48.95
C ARG A 147 23.12 25.16 49.29
N THR A 148 22.43 25.97 48.49
CA THR A 148 21.07 26.46 48.76
C THR A 148 20.13 26.48 47.55
N ALA A 149 20.61 26.26 46.32
CA ALA A 149 19.73 26.19 45.15
C ALA A 149 20.30 25.34 44.01
N LEU A 150 19.41 24.64 43.30
CA LEU A 150 19.69 24.04 42.00
C LEU A 150 19.03 24.90 40.92
N ARG A 151 19.80 25.31 39.92
CA ARG A 151 19.30 26.05 38.75
C ARG A 151 19.43 25.20 37.50
N TRP A 152 18.39 25.23 36.66
CA TRP A 152 18.33 24.52 35.39
C TRP A 152 17.77 25.45 34.32
N TYR A 153 18.32 25.38 33.11
CA TYR A 153 17.80 26.08 31.93
C TYR A 153 17.47 25.06 30.85
N TYR A 154 16.39 25.28 30.12
CA TYR A 154 16.16 24.64 28.82
C TYR A 154 15.82 25.70 27.76
N ARG A 155 16.19 25.41 26.52
CA ARG A 155 15.78 26.19 25.35
C ARG A 155 14.71 25.43 24.61
N THR A 156 13.67 26.14 24.17
CA THR A 156 12.71 25.64 23.19
C THR A 156 12.72 26.57 21.98
N GLY A 157 12.51 26.01 20.79
CA GLY A 157 12.31 26.79 19.57
C GLY A 157 13.06 26.25 18.36
N ASN A 158 12.73 26.84 17.22
CA ASN A 158 13.33 26.53 15.94
C ASN A 158 14.63 27.32 15.74
N ALA A 159 15.43 26.91 14.78
CA ALA A 159 16.63 27.66 14.47
C ALA A 159 16.28 29.03 13.88
N GLY A 160 16.59 30.08 14.63
CA GLY A 160 16.21 31.46 14.34
C GLY A 160 15.28 32.08 15.40
N SER A 161 14.61 31.29 16.24
CA SER A 161 13.79 31.77 17.35
C SER A 161 13.82 30.78 18.51
N SER A 162 14.61 31.07 19.55
CA SER A 162 14.66 30.25 20.76
C SER A 162 14.27 31.05 22.01
N SER A 163 13.45 30.46 22.87
CA SER A 163 13.10 30.98 24.19
C SER A 163 13.88 30.24 25.27
N LEU A 164 14.54 30.98 26.15
CA LEU A 164 15.26 30.45 27.31
C LEU A 164 14.31 30.42 28.51
N HIS A 165 14.16 29.27 29.16
CA HIS A 165 13.36 29.12 30.38
C HIS A 165 14.30 28.84 31.55
N ASP A 166 14.13 29.58 32.66
CA ASP A 166 14.92 29.46 33.90
C ASP A 166 14.06 28.86 35.01
N TYR A 167 14.57 27.81 35.66
CA TYR A 167 13.97 27.24 36.86
C TYR A 167 15.00 27.21 37.99
N THR A 168 14.66 27.85 39.11
CA THR A 168 15.43 27.81 40.35
C THR A 168 14.64 27.06 41.42
N LEU A 169 15.18 25.95 41.92
CA LEU A 169 14.64 25.25 43.09
C LEU A 169 15.45 25.64 44.32
N TYR A 170 14.81 26.30 45.28
CA TYR A 170 15.40 26.63 46.58
C TYR A 170 15.20 25.46 47.54
N GLY A 171 16.29 24.99 48.15
CA GLY A 171 16.20 23.97 49.19
C GLY A 171 15.74 24.59 50.50
N ASN A 172 14.61 24.15 51.05
CA ASN A 172 14.24 24.50 52.42
C ASN A 172 15.21 23.81 53.38
N ARG A 173 15.99 24.61 54.13
CA ARG A 173 16.72 24.10 55.29
C ARG A 173 15.68 23.78 56.37
N ARG A 174 15.66 22.53 56.82
CA ARG A 174 15.08 22.18 58.12
C ARG A 174 15.98 22.71 59.22
#